data_AF-A0A8H4UTT8-F1
#
_entry.id   AF-A0A8H4UTT8-F1
#
_cell.length_a   1.000
_cell.length_b   1.000
_cell.length_c   1.000
_cell.angle_alpha   90.00
_cell.angle_beta   90.00
_cell.angle_gamma   90.00
#
_symmetry.space_group_name_H-M   'P 1'
#
loop_
_entity.id
_entity.type
_entity.pdbx_description
1 polymer ?
#
loop_
_entity_poly.entity_id
_entity_poly.type
_entity_poly.pdbx_seq_one_letter_code
_entity_poly.pdbx_strand_id
1 'polypeptide(L)'
;MSLESSYTTPVPYQPGTSLEIEVLEDCHCNLPFPRTFTAFISEMFSMTMSPVLDVTINTKSNSDFRAVLKLYDRRFGTTLRRILGKHKPHTPADEAVFQSFIQRGDIVPILHELEEERKTALIGPEAWHHVDDTPEGRARYEASLWQECNEHFDTETKAYARLKDLQGKSIPRMYAHVRVMVPNPDEPYSEIKGILLEVIPGYKLWDLSTSPLAPSDPKLWSGIVQSAVDAAHDINKRGIIMNDCGPRNVVVDKNSQCPFIIDLAHCGFKDRLIEEWTRAEEEGEGEQDWVPEVEYWVSVRGCDNSGAIGAVMTTRVLRENGWKLDIRYPDCERMIDEVRAVRLDR
;
A
#
# COMPACT_ATOMS: atom_id res chain seq x y z
N MET A 1 -5.83 16.17 36.55
CA MET A 1 -5.20 14.84 36.61
C MET A 1 -6.00 13.94 35.69
N SER A 2 -5.35 13.45 34.64
CA SER A 2 -5.90 12.70 33.51
C SER A 2 -6.19 11.24 33.86
N LEU A 3 -7.46 10.84 33.74
CA LEU A 3 -7.95 9.46 33.83
C LEU A 3 -8.39 9.00 32.43
N GLU A 4 -7.47 8.88 31.46
CA GLU A 4 -7.83 8.37 30.11
C GLU A 4 -6.84 7.35 29.54
N SER A 5 -5.81 6.92 30.28
CA SER A 5 -4.80 6.00 29.73
C SER A 5 -5.13 4.50 29.87
N SER A 6 -6.35 4.10 30.23
CA SER A 6 -6.67 2.71 30.62
C SER A 6 -7.50 1.89 29.62
N TYR A 7 -7.86 2.42 28.44
CA TYR A 7 -8.83 1.75 27.55
C TYR A 7 -8.35 1.39 26.15
N THR A 8 -7.14 1.78 25.75
CA THR A 8 -6.62 1.49 24.41
C THR A 8 -5.79 0.22 24.39
N THR A 9 -5.90 -0.55 23.30
CA THR A 9 -5.05 -1.72 23.10
C THR A 9 -3.59 -1.27 22.95
N PRO A 10 -2.65 -1.80 23.75
CA PRO A 10 -1.24 -1.45 23.63
C PRO A 10 -0.69 -1.81 22.26
N VAL A 11 0.12 -0.92 21.68
CA VAL A 11 0.79 -1.16 20.38
C VAL A 11 1.99 -2.07 20.61
N PRO A 12 2.00 -3.32 20.10
CA PRO A 12 3.06 -4.29 20.37
C PRO A 12 4.36 -4.01 19.60
N TYR A 13 4.30 -3.11 18.61
CA TYR A 13 5.35 -2.86 17.63
C TYR A 13 6.41 -1.84 18.10
N GLN A 14 6.93 -2.00 19.32
CA GLN A 14 7.88 -1.05 19.89
C GLN A 14 9.34 -1.39 19.54
N PRO A 15 10.21 -0.40 19.29
CA PRO A 15 11.65 -0.64 19.16
C PRO A 15 12.21 -1.41 20.35
N GLY A 16 13.07 -2.40 20.08
CA GLY A 16 13.67 -3.28 21.09
C GLY A 16 12.80 -4.48 21.48
N THR A 17 11.59 -4.63 20.94
CA THR A 17 10.80 -5.86 21.07
C THR A 17 11.02 -6.79 19.88
N SER A 18 10.45 -7.99 19.95
CA SER A 18 10.54 -8.98 18.88
C SER A 18 9.19 -9.60 18.57
N LEU A 19 9.04 -10.06 17.33
CA LEU A 19 7.85 -10.76 16.84
C LEU A 19 8.26 -12.14 16.34
N GLU A 20 7.44 -13.15 16.64
CA GLU A 20 7.55 -14.46 16.00
C GLU A 20 6.79 -14.44 14.67
N ILE A 21 7.49 -14.74 13.59
CA ILE A 21 6.98 -14.62 12.22
C ILE A 21 7.08 -15.96 11.50
N GLU A 22 6.05 -16.30 10.73
CA GLU A 22 6.07 -17.43 9.79
C GLU A 22 6.04 -16.92 8.34
N VAL A 23 6.91 -17.48 7.50
CA VAL A 23 6.88 -17.34 6.04
C VAL A 23 5.75 -18.18 5.46
N LEU A 24 4.82 -17.51 4.80
CA LEU A 24 3.73 -18.13 4.04
C LEU A 24 4.16 -18.44 2.60
N GLU A 25 4.93 -17.55 1.98
CA GLU A 25 5.43 -17.70 0.62
C GLU A 25 6.83 -17.08 0.50
N ASP A 26 7.77 -17.80 -0.13
CA ASP A 26 9.10 -17.31 -0.48
C ASP A 26 9.08 -16.79 -1.93
N CYS A 27 9.24 -15.48 -2.10
CA CYS A 27 9.12 -14.83 -3.40
C CYS A 27 10.39 -14.92 -4.27
N HIS A 28 11.54 -15.30 -3.69
CA HIS A 28 12.84 -15.41 -4.40
C HIS A 28 13.53 -16.78 -4.22
N CYS A 29 12.83 -17.75 -3.61
CA CYS A 29 13.24 -19.15 -3.42
C CYS A 29 14.59 -19.37 -2.71
N ASN A 30 15.08 -18.41 -1.93
CA ASN A 30 16.41 -18.46 -1.28
C ASN A 30 16.50 -17.57 -0.03
N LEU A 31 15.48 -17.59 0.84
CA LEU A 31 15.58 -16.82 2.09
C LEU A 31 16.72 -17.35 3.00
N PRO A 32 17.56 -16.46 3.55
CA PRO A 32 18.69 -16.85 4.39
C PRO A 32 18.28 -17.26 5.82
N PHE A 33 16.99 -17.25 6.13
CA PHE A 33 16.41 -17.58 7.43
C PHE A 33 15.41 -18.76 7.32
N PRO A 34 15.10 -19.44 8.45
CA PRO A 34 14.10 -20.51 8.48
C PRO A 34 12.67 -20.02 8.17
N ARG A 35 11.74 -20.97 7.94
CA ARG A 35 10.32 -20.67 7.71
C ARG A 35 9.67 -19.93 8.88
N THR A 36 10.09 -20.23 10.11
CA THR A 36 9.67 -19.49 11.31
C THR A 36 10.90 -18.85 11.93
N PHE A 37 10.83 -17.56 12.23
CA PHE A 37 11.95 -16.79 12.76
C PHE A 37 11.47 -15.67 13.68
N THR A 38 12.36 -15.23 14.56
CA THR A 38 12.16 -14.04 15.38
C THR A 38 12.67 -12.80 14.65
N ALA A 39 11.82 -11.79 14.48
CA ALA A 39 12.17 -10.48 13.94
C ALA A 39 12.32 -9.46 15.07
N PHE A 40 13.48 -8.82 15.20
CA PHE A 40 13.73 -7.77 16.19
C PHE A 40 13.42 -6.40 15.62
N ILE A 41 12.52 -5.66 16.27
CA ILE A 41 12.09 -4.33 15.83
C ILE A 41 13.19 -3.33 16.16
N SER A 42 13.80 -2.77 15.12
CA SER A 42 14.83 -1.74 15.24
C SER A 42 14.20 -0.35 15.29
N GLU A 43 13.22 -0.09 14.42
CA GLU A 43 12.51 1.19 14.32
C GLU A 43 11.09 0.97 13.78
N MET A 44 10.18 1.91 14.07
CA MET A 44 8.88 2.01 13.39
C MET A 44 8.91 3.18 12.42
N PHE A 45 8.80 2.90 11.11
CA PHE A 45 8.77 3.95 10.08
C PHE A 45 7.42 4.66 10.00
N SER A 46 6.33 3.92 10.13
CA SER A 46 4.97 4.47 10.02
C SER A 46 3.93 3.55 10.67
N MET A 47 2.77 4.13 10.99
CA MET A 47 1.56 3.42 11.43
C MET A 47 0.31 4.18 10.93
N THR A 48 0.29 4.60 9.68
CA THR A 48 -0.85 5.32 9.07
C THR A 48 -1.97 4.36 8.67
N MET A 49 -1.74 3.53 7.65
CA MET A 49 -2.66 2.48 7.22
C MET A 49 -2.25 1.10 7.76
N SER A 50 -0.97 0.90 8.01
CA SER A 50 -0.36 -0.34 8.49
C SER A 50 0.88 0.00 9.32
N PRO A 51 1.23 -0.82 10.35
CA PRO A 51 2.56 -0.79 10.94
C PRO A 51 3.62 -1.15 9.90
N VAL A 52 4.60 -0.25 9.74
CA VAL A 52 5.78 -0.45 8.88
C VAL A 52 7.02 -0.38 9.76
N LEU A 53 7.76 -1.46 9.84
CA LEU A 53 8.82 -1.69 10.81
C LEU A 53 10.14 -1.95 10.09
N ASP A 54 11.22 -1.39 10.62
CA ASP A 54 12.57 -1.85 10.31
C ASP A 54 12.91 -3.00 11.26
N VAL A 55 13.24 -4.15 10.71
CA VAL A 55 13.50 -5.36 11.50
C VAL A 55 14.85 -5.97 11.16
N THR A 56 15.46 -6.56 12.18
CA THR A 56 16.65 -7.41 12.05
C THR A 56 16.27 -8.85 12.31
N ILE A 57 16.68 -9.74 11.40
CA ILE A 57 16.40 -11.19 11.44
C ILE A 57 17.74 -11.92 11.47
N ASN A 58 17.90 -12.85 12.40
CA ASN A 58 19.11 -13.68 12.45
C ASN A 58 19.03 -14.79 11.39
N THR A 59 20.05 -14.88 10.54
CA THR A 59 20.12 -15.89 9.47
C THR A 59 20.67 -17.22 9.98
N LYS A 60 20.53 -18.27 9.17
CA LYS A 60 21.13 -19.59 9.46
C LYS A 60 22.66 -19.55 9.61
N SER A 61 23.32 -18.52 9.07
CA SER A 61 24.76 -18.29 9.18
C SER A 61 25.17 -17.39 10.36
N ASN A 62 24.26 -17.10 11.30
CA ASN A 62 24.46 -16.15 12.40
C ASN A 62 24.86 -14.74 11.92
N SER A 63 24.40 -14.33 10.74
CA SER A 63 24.51 -12.95 10.28
C SER A 63 23.16 -12.24 10.41
N ASP A 64 23.19 -10.93 10.50
CA ASP A 64 21.99 -10.11 10.58
C ASP A 64 21.47 -9.79 9.17
N PHE A 65 20.18 -10.05 8.96
CA PHE A 65 19.45 -9.67 7.76
C PHE A 65 18.46 -8.57 8.11
N ARG A 66 18.64 -7.39 7.49
CA ARG A 66 17.77 -6.24 7.72
C ARG A 66 16.67 -6.20 6.65
N ALA A 67 15.43 -6.00 7.08
CA ALA A 67 14.26 -5.97 6.20
C ALA A 67 13.24 -4.92 6.67
N VAL A 68 12.37 -4.50 5.77
CA VAL A 68 11.14 -3.79 6.14
C VAL A 68 10.04 -4.81 6.33
N LEU A 69 9.39 -4.82 7.49
CA LEU A 69 8.21 -5.62 7.78
C LEU A 69 6.98 -4.71 7.78
N LYS A 70 6.08 -4.89 6.82
CA LYS A 70 4.77 -4.21 6.79
C LYS A 70 3.70 -5.20 7.20
N LEU A 71 2.88 -4.84 8.19
CA LEU A 71 1.84 -5.70 8.77
C LEU A 71 0.46 -5.10 8.48
N TYR A 72 -0.51 -5.93 8.11
CA TYR A 72 -1.90 -5.52 7.88
C TYR A 72 -2.72 -5.91 9.10
N ASP A 73 -2.50 -5.19 10.20
CA ASP A 73 -3.19 -5.40 11.47
C ASP A 73 -4.33 -4.38 11.64
N ARG A 74 -5.58 -4.85 11.55
CA ARG A 74 -6.79 -4.02 11.66
C ARG A 74 -6.87 -3.16 12.92
N ARG A 75 -6.14 -3.56 13.98
CA ARG A 75 -6.17 -2.91 15.28
C ARG A 75 -5.31 -1.65 15.30
N PHE A 76 -4.35 -1.53 14.38
CA PHE A 76 -3.34 -0.49 14.41
C PHE A 76 -3.21 0.22 13.07
N GLY A 77 -3.51 1.52 13.07
CA GLY A 77 -3.38 2.39 11.91
C GLY A 77 -4.10 3.70 12.18
N THR A 78 -3.35 4.79 12.29
CA THR A 78 -3.89 6.11 12.64
C THR A 78 -4.87 6.66 11.59
N THR A 79 -4.61 6.40 10.31
CA THR A 79 -5.49 6.74 9.19
C THR A 79 -6.49 5.63 8.91
N LEU A 80 -6.08 4.35 9.02
CA LEU A 80 -6.98 3.19 8.86
C LEU A 80 -8.19 3.31 9.80
N ARG A 81 -7.96 3.67 11.07
CA ARG A 81 -9.02 3.78 12.08
C ARG A 81 -9.53 5.22 12.25
N ARG A 82 -9.52 6.00 11.17
CA ARG A 82 -10.00 7.40 11.18
C ARG A 82 -11.48 7.45 10.84
N ILE A 83 -12.28 7.99 11.76
CA ILE A 83 -13.73 8.19 11.59
C ILE A 83 -14.01 9.67 11.64
N LEU A 84 -14.63 10.21 10.58
CA LEU A 84 -14.95 11.65 10.45
C LEU A 84 -13.75 12.56 10.79
N GLY A 85 -12.57 12.18 10.30
CA GLY A 85 -11.32 12.93 10.50
C GLY A 85 -10.63 12.71 11.85
N LYS A 86 -11.19 11.92 12.77
CA LYS A 86 -10.61 11.63 14.09
C LYS A 86 -10.15 10.19 14.19
N HIS A 87 -8.95 9.98 14.72
CA HIS A 87 -8.46 8.64 15.02
C HIS A 87 -9.26 8.02 16.17
N LYS A 88 -9.80 6.81 15.96
CA LYS A 88 -10.45 5.98 17.00
C LYS A 88 -9.56 4.76 17.30
N PRO A 89 -8.73 4.83 18.37
CA PRO A 89 -7.89 3.71 18.75
C PRO A 89 -8.70 2.45 18.99
N HIS A 90 -8.14 1.31 18.67
CA HIS A 90 -8.72 0.02 19.03
C HIS A 90 -8.70 -0.18 20.55
N THR A 91 -9.73 -0.83 21.08
CA THR A 91 -9.87 -1.15 22.50
C THR A 91 -10.07 -2.65 22.73
N PRO A 92 -9.79 -3.18 23.93
CA PRO A 92 -10.13 -4.56 24.28
C PRO A 92 -11.63 -4.88 24.16
N ALA A 93 -12.51 -3.86 24.28
CA ALA A 93 -13.94 -4.04 24.11
C ALA A 93 -14.32 -4.27 22.64
N ASP A 94 -13.63 -3.59 21.71
CA ASP A 94 -13.82 -3.82 20.26
C ASP A 94 -13.37 -5.24 19.90
N GLU A 95 -12.24 -5.70 20.45
CA GLU A 95 -11.78 -7.09 20.27
C GLU A 95 -12.82 -8.10 20.79
N ALA A 96 -13.34 -7.91 21.99
CA ALA A 96 -14.32 -8.83 22.58
C ALA A 96 -15.61 -8.93 21.74
N VAL A 97 -16.06 -7.81 21.17
CA VAL A 97 -17.22 -7.77 20.27
C VAL A 97 -16.92 -8.50 18.96
N PHE A 98 -15.76 -8.26 18.35
CA PHE A 98 -15.35 -8.93 17.12
C PHE A 98 -15.18 -10.46 17.31
N GLN A 99 -14.57 -10.88 18.41
CA GLN A 99 -14.38 -12.30 18.75
C GLN A 99 -15.72 -13.01 18.97
N SER A 100 -16.65 -12.37 19.69
CA SER A 100 -18.02 -12.88 19.84
C SER A 100 -18.73 -13.03 18.49
N PHE A 101 -18.54 -12.05 17.60
CA PHE A 101 -19.10 -12.04 16.26
C PHE A 101 -18.61 -13.22 15.40
N ILE A 102 -17.32 -13.53 15.47
CA ILE A 102 -16.72 -14.70 14.81
C ILE A 102 -17.29 -16.00 15.40
N GLN A 103 -17.32 -16.13 16.73
CA GLN A 103 -17.77 -17.34 17.41
C GLN A 103 -19.23 -17.69 17.12
N ARG A 104 -20.08 -16.69 16.88
CA ARG A 104 -21.48 -16.88 16.46
C ARG A 104 -21.64 -17.24 14.97
N GLY A 105 -20.58 -17.07 14.17
CA GLY A 105 -20.61 -17.29 12.72
C GLY A 105 -21.20 -16.11 11.92
N ASP A 106 -21.45 -14.97 12.57
CA ASP A 106 -22.11 -13.81 11.96
C ASP A 106 -21.19 -13.07 10.96
N ILE A 107 -19.87 -13.31 11.03
CA ILE A 107 -18.89 -12.65 10.16
C ILE A 107 -19.03 -13.04 8.69
N VAL A 108 -19.41 -14.28 8.38
CA VAL A 108 -19.47 -14.76 6.98
C VAL A 108 -20.54 -14.03 6.15
N PRO A 109 -21.81 -13.91 6.61
CA PRO A 109 -22.81 -13.12 5.90
C PRO A 109 -22.40 -11.65 5.72
N ILE A 110 -21.81 -11.04 6.75
CA ILE A 110 -21.37 -9.64 6.66
C ILE A 110 -20.26 -9.45 5.63
N LEU A 111 -19.25 -10.32 5.60
CA LEU A 111 -18.20 -10.21 4.58
C LEU A 111 -18.76 -10.34 3.17
N HIS A 112 -19.76 -11.20 2.97
CA HIS A 112 -20.46 -11.31 1.70
C HIS A 112 -21.25 -10.03 1.38
N GLU A 113 -21.97 -9.46 2.34
CA GLU A 113 -22.69 -8.19 2.16
C GLU A 113 -21.74 -7.05 1.79
N LEU A 114 -20.61 -6.91 2.50
CA LEU A 114 -19.61 -5.89 2.24
C LEU A 114 -18.99 -6.03 0.84
N GLU A 115 -18.74 -7.26 0.39
CA GLU A 115 -18.25 -7.54 -0.95
C GLU A 115 -19.28 -7.15 -2.03
N GLU A 116 -20.57 -7.46 -1.82
CA GLU A 116 -21.63 -7.06 -2.76
C GLU A 116 -21.87 -5.55 -2.77
N GLU A 117 -21.79 -4.89 -1.62
CA GLU A 117 -21.86 -3.42 -1.53
C GLU A 117 -20.72 -2.77 -2.31
N ARG A 118 -19.49 -3.29 -2.21
CA ARG A 118 -18.35 -2.79 -3.00
C ARG A 118 -18.52 -2.99 -4.51
N LYS A 119 -19.15 -4.09 -4.93
CA LYS A 119 -19.40 -4.39 -6.35
C LYS A 119 -20.44 -3.46 -6.97
N THR A 120 -21.36 -2.93 -6.18
CA THR A 120 -22.53 -2.18 -6.66
C THR A 120 -22.41 -0.67 -6.40
N ALA A 121 -21.59 -0.26 -5.43
CA ALA A 121 -21.43 1.15 -5.11
C ALA A 121 -20.49 1.87 -6.10
N LEU A 122 -20.93 3.03 -6.59
CA LEU A 122 -20.11 3.95 -7.40
C LEU A 122 -18.83 4.40 -6.65
N ILE A 123 -18.92 4.49 -5.32
CA ILE A 123 -17.79 4.71 -4.41
C ILE A 123 -17.88 3.60 -3.37
N GLY A 124 -16.92 2.67 -3.38
CA GLY A 124 -16.89 1.57 -2.42
C GLY A 124 -16.91 2.08 -0.98
N PRO A 125 -17.75 1.52 -0.09
CA PRO A 125 -17.83 1.99 1.28
C PRO A 125 -16.52 1.68 2.03
N GLU A 126 -15.87 2.72 2.54
CA GLU A 126 -14.80 2.59 3.54
C GLU A 126 -15.38 2.10 4.89
N ALA A 127 -14.56 1.43 5.69
CA ALA A 127 -14.97 0.81 6.96
C ALA A 127 -15.72 1.78 7.89
N TRP A 128 -15.33 3.05 7.93
CA TRP A 128 -15.94 4.05 8.80
C TRP A 128 -17.43 4.32 8.48
N HIS A 129 -17.92 3.99 7.29
CA HIS A 129 -19.35 4.06 6.96
C HIS A 129 -20.20 3.06 7.75
N HIS A 130 -19.60 1.99 8.26
CA HIS A 130 -20.29 0.94 9.02
C HIS A 130 -20.23 1.16 10.54
N VAL A 131 -19.65 2.27 10.99
CA VAL A 131 -19.55 2.58 12.42
C VAL A 131 -20.92 2.96 12.97
N ASP A 132 -21.37 2.18 13.95
CA ASP A 132 -22.45 2.50 14.86
C ASP A 132 -22.02 2.12 16.28
N ASP A 133 -22.56 2.80 17.29
CA ASP A 133 -22.27 2.60 18.71
C ASP A 133 -22.91 1.33 19.27
N THR A 134 -23.74 0.63 18.49
CA THR A 134 -24.23 -0.71 18.83
C THR A 134 -23.11 -1.76 18.82
N PRO A 135 -23.24 -2.87 19.59
CA PRO A 135 -22.33 -4.00 19.47
C PRO A 135 -22.21 -4.52 18.04
N GLU A 136 -23.33 -4.61 17.31
CA GLU A 136 -23.39 -5.06 15.93
C GLU A 136 -22.64 -4.11 14.99
N GLY A 137 -22.86 -2.79 15.13
CA GLY A 137 -22.13 -1.76 14.38
C GLY A 137 -20.62 -1.81 14.61
N ARG A 138 -20.19 -1.96 15.86
CA ARG A 138 -18.76 -2.13 16.19
C ARG A 138 -18.18 -3.40 15.59
N ALA A 139 -18.91 -4.52 15.63
CA ALA A 139 -18.46 -5.76 14.99
C ALA A 139 -18.32 -5.61 13.48
N ARG A 140 -19.31 -4.97 12.82
CA ARG A 140 -19.29 -4.67 11.38
C ARG A 140 -18.11 -3.77 11.00
N TYR A 141 -17.81 -2.76 11.81
CA TYR A 141 -16.64 -1.91 11.63
C TYR A 141 -15.33 -2.71 11.70
N GLU A 142 -15.14 -3.56 12.72
CA GLU A 142 -13.94 -4.41 12.82
C GLU A 142 -13.83 -5.41 11.67
N ALA A 143 -14.96 -5.99 11.22
CA ALA A 143 -14.98 -6.87 10.05
C ALA A 143 -14.62 -6.13 8.75
N SER A 144 -15.08 -4.90 8.59
CA SER A 144 -14.74 -4.05 7.44
C SER A 144 -13.25 -3.69 7.44
N LEU A 145 -12.68 -3.34 8.60
CA LEU A 145 -11.24 -3.11 8.74
C LEU A 145 -10.42 -4.38 8.47
N TRP A 146 -10.89 -5.55 8.92
CA TRP A 146 -10.27 -6.83 8.60
C TRP A 146 -10.25 -7.09 7.09
N GLN A 147 -11.38 -6.84 6.40
CA GLN A 147 -11.48 -7.00 4.95
C GLN A 147 -10.54 -6.05 4.21
N GLU A 148 -10.54 -4.75 4.56
CA GLU A 148 -9.63 -3.76 3.99
C GLU A 148 -8.14 -4.14 4.18
N CYS A 149 -7.76 -4.62 5.37
CA CYS A 149 -6.39 -5.10 5.61
C CYS A 149 -6.01 -6.27 4.68
N ASN A 150 -6.91 -7.23 4.47
CA ASN A 150 -6.68 -8.34 3.55
C ASN A 150 -6.60 -7.86 2.09
N GLU A 151 -7.49 -6.96 1.68
CA GLU A 151 -7.47 -6.39 0.33
C GLU A 151 -6.20 -5.59 0.05
N HIS A 152 -5.71 -4.81 1.03
CA HIS A 152 -4.45 -4.10 0.93
C HIS A 152 -3.27 -5.06 0.78
N PHE A 153 -3.26 -6.16 1.56
CA PHE A 153 -2.25 -7.21 1.43
C PHE A 153 -2.31 -7.87 0.04
N ASP A 154 -3.48 -8.29 -0.42
CA ASP A 154 -3.67 -8.96 -1.70
C ASP A 154 -3.32 -8.04 -2.88
N THR A 155 -3.69 -6.77 -2.78
CA THR A 155 -3.36 -5.74 -3.78
C THR A 155 -1.86 -5.51 -3.86
N GLU A 156 -1.19 -5.32 -2.72
CA GLU A 156 0.25 -5.06 -2.70
C GLU A 156 1.03 -6.27 -3.22
N THR A 157 0.71 -7.47 -2.76
CA THR A 157 1.37 -8.71 -3.22
C THR A 157 1.13 -8.98 -4.71
N LYS A 158 -0.09 -8.76 -5.23
CA LYS A 158 -0.39 -8.83 -6.67
C LYS A 158 0.40 -7.80 -7.47
N ALA A 159 0.59 -6.59 -6.95
CA ALA A 159 1.40 -5.56 -7.60
C ALA A 159 2.88 -5.99 -7.69
N TYR A 160 3.48 -6.45 -6.58
CA TYR A 160 4.86 -6.96 -6.60
C TYR A 160 5.05 -8.16 -7.53
N ALA A 161 4.05 -9.06 -7.61
CA ALA A 161 4.08 -10.21 -8.51
C ALA A 161 4.08 -9.80 -10.00
N ARG A 162 3.40 -8.71 -10.36
CA ARG A 162 3.38 -8.16 -11.73
C ARG A 162 4.60 -7.31 -12.07
N LEU A 163 5.20 -6.69 -11.07
CA LEU A 163 6.34 -5.78 -11.21
C LEU A 163 7.69 -6.47 -10.93
N LYS A 164 7.78 -7.79 -11.12
CA LYS A 164 9.00 -8.58 -10.85
C LYS A 164 10.25 -8.00 -11.51
N ASP A 165 10.11 -7.43 -12.70
CA ASP A 165 11.22 -6.88 -13.47
C ASP A 165 11.70 -5.50 -12.98
N LEU A 166 10.89 -4.82 -12.16
CA LEU A 166 11.19 -3.54 -11.49
C LEU A 166 11.74 -3.70 -10.07
N GLN A 167 11.59 -4.87 -9.45
CA GLN A 167 12.06 -5.14 -8.09
C GLN A 167 13.59 -5.01 -7.98
N GLY A 168 14.02 -4.20 -7.00
CA GLY A 168 15.42 -3.83 -6.77
C GLY A 168 15.99 -2.84 -7.79
N LYS A 169 15.13 -2.18 -8.57
CA LYS A 169 15.52 -1.12 -9.52
C LYS A 169 14.74 0.18 -9.28
N SER A 170 13.41 0.08 -9.27
CA SER A 170 12.50 1.22 -9.10
C SER A 170 11.37 0.95 -8.10
N ILE A 171 11.24 -0.29 -7.63
CA ILE A 171 10.50 -0.67 -6.42
C ILE A 171 11.38 -1.59 -5.57
N PRO A 172 11.19 -1.68 -4.24
CA PRO A 172 11.95 -2.61 -3.40
C PRO A 172 11.81 -4.07 -3.87
N ARG A 173 12.70 -4.96 -3.43
CA ARG A 173 12.44 -6.40 -3.54
C ARG A 173 11.43 -6.82 -2.47
N MET A 174 10.44 -7.62 -2.85
CA MET A 174 9.60 -8.35 -1.91
C MET A 174 10.24 -9.70 -1.63
N TYR A 175 10.67 -9.94 -0.40
CA TYR A 175 11.31 -11.17 0.01
C TYR A 175 10.30 -12.29 0.28
N ALA A 176 9.21 -11.99 0.99
CA ALA A 176 8.27 -13.01 1.44
C ALA A 176 6.89 -12.44 1.77
N HIS A 177 5.88 -13.30 1.65
CA HIS A 177 4.62 -13.16 2.39
C HIS A 177 4.81 -13.80 3.76
N VAL A 178 4.32 -13.13 4.81
CA VAL A 178 4.48 -13.58 6.18
C VAL A 178 3.21 -13.43 7.00
N ARG A 179 3.17 -14.08 8.16
CA ARG A 179 2.20 -13.80 9.21
C ARG A 179 2.86 -13.71 10.57
N VAL A 180 2.27 -12.92 11.46
CA VAL A 180 2.66 -12.90 12.87
C VAL A 180 2.05 -14.13 13.56
N MET A 181 2.87 -14.87 14.29
CA MET A 181 2.42 -16.02 15.07
C MET A 181 1.64 -15.53 16.30
N VAL A 182 0.36 -15.87 16.35
CA VAL A 182 -0.52 -15.59 17.50
C VAL A 182 -0.84 -16.88 18.26
N PRO A 183 -1.18 -16.82 19.56
CA PRO A 183 -1.40 -18.01 20.39
C PRO A 183 -2.53 -18.93 19.90
N ASN A 184 -3.49 -18.42 19.12
CA ASN A 184 -4.60 -19.19 18.57
C ASN A 184 -4.60 -19.12 17.03
N PRO A 185 -3.75 -19.92 16.36
CA PRO A 185 -3.56 -19.83 14.91
C PRO A 185 -4.72 -20.44 14.09
N ASP A 186 -5.62 -21.20 14.73
CA ASP A 186 -6.71 -21.92 14.05
C ASP A 186 -7.95 -21.05 13.77
N GLU A 187 -7.95 -19.80 14.22
CA GLU A 187 -9.02 -18.83 13.94
C GLU A 187 -8.64 -17.92 12.75
N PRO A 188 -9.26 -18.10 11.57
CA PRO A 188 -8.80 -17.47 10.32
C PRO A 188 -8.88 -15.94 10.35
N TYR A 189 -9.76 -15.38 11.18
CA TYR A 189 -9.98 -13.94 11.30
C TYR A 189 -9.03 -13.24 12.29
N SER A 190 -8.21 -14.02 12.98
CA SER A 190 -7.19 -13.54 13.93
C SER A 190 -5.78 -13.47 13.30
N GLU A 191 -5.64 -13.87 12.03
CA GLU A 191 -4.37 -13.83 11.30
C GLU A 191 -3.94 -12.39 10.99
N ILE A 192 -2.66 -12.09 11.25
CA ILE A 192 -2.04 -10.80 10.91
C ILE A 192 -1.04 -11.07 9.79
N LYS A 193 -1.48 -10.81 8.55
CA LYS A 193 -0.63 -10.94 7.36
C LYS A 193 0.35 -9.78 7.26
N GLY A 194 1.44 -10.01 6.54
CA GLY A 194 2.43 -9.00 6.26
C GLY A 194 3.33 -9.37 5.11
N ILE A 195 4.17 -8.42 4.73
CA ILE A 195 5.18 -8.58 3.68
C ILE A 195 6.55 -8.18 4.22
N LEU A 196 7.57 -8.92 3.80
CA LEU A 196 8.98 -8.55 4.00
C LEU A 196 9.53 -7.91 2.73
N LEU A 197 10.10 -6.72 2.86
CA LEU A 197 10.65 -5.95 1.76
C LEU A 197 12.12 -5.58 2.00
N GLU A 198 12.81 -5.26 0.91
CA GLU A 198 14.14 -4.66 0.91
C GLU A 198 14.15 -3.30 1.63
N VAL A 199 15.16 -3.09 2.48
CA VAL A 199 15.42 -1.79 3.07
C VAL A 199 16.17 -0.91 2.07
N ILE A 200 15.59 0.22 1.70
CA ILE A 200 16.25 1.24 0.90
C ILE A 200 16.87 2.29 1.86
N PRO A 201 18.20 2.32 2.03
CA PRO A 201 18.84 3.25 2.95
C PRO A 201 18.83 4.65 2.34
N GLY A 202 17.92 5.50 2.77
CA GLY A 202 17.64 6.71 2.01
C GLY A 202 16.85 7.78 2.75
N TYR A 203 16.24 8.64 1.96
CA TYR A 203 15.34 9.70 2.40
C TYR A 203 14.10 9.71 1.52
N LYS A 204 12.98 10.25 2.01
CA LYS A 204 11.78 10.38 1.19
C LYS A 204 12.00 11.42 0.11
N LEU A 205 11.52 11.19 -1.11
CA LEU A 205 11.61 12.18 -2.19
C LEU A 205 10.94 13.50 -1.78
N TRP A 206 9.90 13.43 -0.96
CA TRP A 206 9.27 14.59 -0.32
C TRP A 206 10.27 15.52 0.41
N ASP A 207 11.35 14.97 0.96
CA ASP A 207 12.36 15.69 1.73
C ASP A 207 13.60 16.05 0.89
N LEU A 208 13.53 15.94 -0.44
CA LEU A 208 14.70 16.13 -1.33
C LEU A 208 15.44 17.46 -1.11
N SER A 209 14.72 18.56 -0.88
CA SER A 209 15.30 19.88 -0.70
C SER A 209 15.88 20.14 0.70
N THR A 210 15.53 19.31 1.68
CA THR A 210 15.85 19.52 3.10
C THR A 210 16.70 18.40 3.69
N SER A 211 16.76 17.25 3.02
CA SER A 211 17.50 16.08 3.46
C SER A 211 19.01 16.32 3.37
N PRO A 212 19.79 16.06 4.43
CA PRO A 212 21.25 16.12 4.38
C PRO A 212 21.85 14.96 3.55
N LEU A 213 21.05 13.95 3.18
CA LEU A 213 21.45 12.82 2.34
C LEU A 213 21.23 13.09 0.84
N ALA A 214 20.52 14.17 0.51
CA ALA A 214 20.31 14.59 -0.87
C ALA A 214 21.54 15.31 -1.43
N PRO A 215 21.70 15.39 -2.76
CA PRO A 215 22.80 16.13 -3.36
C PRO A 215 22.66 17.62 -3.03
N SER A 216 23.76 18.25 -2.64
CA SER A 216 23.79 19.67 -2.30
C SER A 216 23.64 20.59 -3.51
N ASP A 217 23.88 20.09 -4.73
CA ASP A 217 23.67 20.84 -5.98
C ASP A 217 22.22 20.63 -6.49
N PRO A 218 21.37 21.67 -6.47
CA PRO A 218 20.00 21.59 -6.93
C PRO A 218 19.83 21.19 -8.41
N LYS A 219 20.89 21.33 -9.22
CA LYS A 219 20.86 20.89 -10.63
C LYS A 219 20.65 19.39 -10.77
N LEU A 220 21.04 18.60 -9.76
CA LEU A 220 20.88 17.14 -9.76
C LEU A 220 19.45 16.71 -9.39
N TRP A 221 18.66 17.57 -8.75
CA TRP A 221 17.33 17.23 -8.27
C TRP A 221 16.34 16.91 -9.40
N SER A 222 16.45 17.59 -10.55
CA SER A 222 15.60 17.30 -11.72
C SER A 222 15.78 15.85 -12.19
N GLY A 223 17.01 15.32 -12.18
CA GLY A 223 17.28 13.94 -12.59
C GLY A 223 16.68 12.90 -11.64
N ILE A 224 16.71 13.16 -10.34
CA ILE A 224 16.12 12.28 -9.31
C ILE A 224 14.59 12.26 -9.46
N VAL A 225 13.98 13.44 -9.56
CA VAL A 225 12.51 13.55 -9.72
C VAL A 225 12.06 12.99 -11.06
N GLN A 226 12.80 13.23 -12.15
CA GLN A 226 12.51 12.63 -13.45
C GLN A 226 12.55 11.11 -13.39
N SER A 227 13.55 10.52 -12.73
CA SER A 227 13.65 9.07 -12.58
C SER A 227 12.44 8.48 -11.83
N ALA A 228 11.87 9.21 -10.87
CA ALA A 228 10.66 8.79 -10.15
C ALA A 228 9.41 8.91 -11.02
N VAL A 229 9.32 9.97 -11.83
CA VAL A 229 8.25 10.17 -12.84
C VAL A 229 8.25 9.06 -13.88
N ASP A 230 9.44 8.69 -14.37
CA ASP A 230 9.64 7.62 -15.34
C ASP A 230 9.27 6.26 -14.74
N ALA A 231 9.68 6.00 -13.48
CA ALA A 231 9.31 4.80 -12.75
C ALA A 231 7.79 4.65 -12.57
N ALA A 232 7.09 5.74 -12.26
CA ALA A 232 5.63 5.72 -12.14
C ALA A 232 4.95 5.38 -13.48
N HIS A 233 5.44 5.98 -14.56
CA HIS A 233 4.95 5.67 -15.90
C HIS A 233 5.24 4.23 -16.33
N ASP A 234 6.42 3.70 -15.96
CA ASP A 234 6.76 2.30 -16.17
C ASP A 234 5.80 1.34 -15.46
N ILE A 235 5.34 1.68 -14.26
CA ILE A 235 4.31 0.91 -13.56
C ILE A 235 2.98 0.98 -14.33
N ASN A 236 2.58 2.15 -14.83
CA ASN A 236 1.36 2.28 -15.65
C ASN A 236 1.42 1.44 -16.93
N LYS A 237 2.56 1.40 -17.63
CA LYS A 237 2.73 0.53 -18.81
C LYS A 237 2.54 -0.95 -18.52
N ARG A 238 2.67 -1.39 -17.26
CA ARG A 238 2.44 -2.78 -16.81
C ARG A 238 0.99 -3.05 -16.38
N GLY A 239 0.07 -2.12 -16.67
CA GLY A 239 -1.36 -2.29 -16.39
C GLY A 239 -1.71 -2.04 -14.92
N ILE A 240 -0.94 -1.20 -14.23
CA ILE A 240 -1.15 -0.86 -12.82
C ILE A 240 -1.31 0.65 -12.67
N ILE A 241 -2.39 1.09 -12.02
CA ILE A 241 -2.61 2.48 -11.62
C ILE A 241 -2.36 2.58 -10.13
N MET A 242 -1.48 3.49 -9.70
CA MET A 242 -1.24 3.73 -8.27
C MET A 242 -2.21 4.82 -7.80
N ASN A 243 -3.27 4.44 -7.09
CA ASN A 243 -4.26 5.40 -6.61
C ASN A 243 -3.71 6.28 -5.49
N ASP A 244 -2.68 5.82 -4.78
CA ASP A 244 -1.95 6.60 -3.77
C ASP A 244 -0.55 7.02 -4.22
N CYS A 245 -0.42 7.55 -5.43
CA CYS A 245 0.87 8.00 -5.95
C CYS A 245 1.29 9.37 -5.39
N GLY A 246 2.57 9.55 -5.09
CA GLY A 246 3.14 10.85 -4.77
C GLY A 246 4.52 10.77 -4.10
N PRO A 247 5.22 11.91 -3.89
CA PRO A 247 6.62 11.90 -3.47
C PRO A 247 6.84 11.39 -2.05
N ARG A 248 5.79 11.31 -1.24
CA ARG A 248 5.82 10.71 0.11
C ARG A 248 5.95 9.18 0.08
N ASN A 249 5.53 8.56 -1.03
CA ASN A 249 5.59 7.13 -1.30
C ASN A 249 6.76 6.80 -2.25
N VAL A 250 7.80 7.64 -2.23
CA VAL A 250 9.06 7.41 -2.94
C VAL A 250 10.22 7.57 -1.96
N VAL A 251 11.07 6.56 -1.87
CA VAL A 251 12.33 6.61 -1.11
C VAL A 251 13.49 6.69 -2.09
N VAL A 252 14.39 7.64 -1.89
CA VAL A 252 15.61 7.80 -2.70
C VAL A 252 16.77 7.16 -1.95
N ASP A 253 17.41 6.16 -2.55
CA ASP A 253 18.63 5.57 -1.99
C ASP A 253 19.73 6.63 -1.89
N LYS A 254 20.31 6.80 -0.70
CA LYS A 254 21.35 7.80 -0.46
C LYS A 254 22.63 7.57 -1.27
N ASN A 255 22.90 6.33 -1.68
CA ASN A 255 24.13 6.00 -2.38
C ASN A 255 23.99 6.20 -3.90
N SER A 256 22.99 5.57 -4.49
CA SER A 256 22.74 5.65 -5.94
C SER A 256 21.94 6.88 -6.36
N GLN A 257 21.23 7.51 -5.43
CA GLN A 257 20.26 8.57 -5.70
C GLN A 257 19.10 8.11 -6.61
N CYS A 258 18.91 6.79 -6.75
CA CYS A 258 17.80 6.20 -7.48
C CYS A 258 16.53 6.20 -6.61
N PRO A 259 15.38 6.61 -7.16
CA PRO A 259 14.10 6.55 -6.47
C PRO A 259 13.49 5.15 -6.53
N PHE A 260 12.86 4.77 -5.43
CA PHE A 260 12.10 3.54 -5.26
C PHE A 260 10.67 3.91 -4.84
N ILE A 261 9.70 3.54 -5.68
CA ILE A 261 8.28 3.67 -5.35
C ILE A 261 7.93 2.58 -4.35
N ILE A 262 7.28 2.98 -3.26
CA ILE A 262 6.84 2.11 -2.17
C ILE A 262 5.33 2.24 -1.98
N ASP A 263 4.77 1.38 -1.11
CA ASP A 263 3.36 1.39 -0.73
C ASP A 263 2.41 1.15 -1.91
N LEU A 264 2.35 -0.11 -2.36
CA LEU A 264 1.52 -0.52 -3.51
C LEU A 264 0.17 -1.10 -3.08
N ALA A 265 -0.25 -0.88 -1.84
CA ALA A 265 -1.52 -1.38 -1.29
C ALA A 265 -2.77 -0.77 -1.94
N HIS A 266 -2.64 0.39 -2.57
CA HIS A 266 -3.74 1.10 -3.23
C HIS A 266 -3.50 1.14 -4.75
N CYS A 267 -3.47 -0.03 -5.38
CA CYS A 267 -3.32 -0.16 -6.83
C CYS A 267 -4.62 -0.61 -7.52
N GLY A 268 -4.94 0.02 -8.64
CA GLY A 268 -5.90 -0.49 -9.62
C GLY A 268 -5.18 -1.36 -10.66
N PHE A 269 -5.81 -2.47 -11.06
CA PHE A 269 -5.26 -3.38 -12.06
C PHE A 269 -6.11 -3.34 -13.32
N LYS A 270 -5.45 -3.21 -14.47
CA LYS A 270 -6.10 -3.09 -15.77
C LYS A 270 -7.13 -4.18 -16.06
N ASP A 271 -6.79 -5.44 -15.83
CA ASP A 271 -7.70 -6.59 -16.00
C ASP A 271 -8.95 -6.46 -15.13
N ARG A 272 -8.78 -6.08 -13.85
CA ARG A 272 -9.91 -5.90 -12.93
C ARG A 272 -10.79 -4.72 -13.34
N LEU A 273 -10.18 -3.61 -13.78
CA LEU A 273 -10.92 -2.44 -14.29
C LEU A 273 -11.73 -2.82 -15.54
N ILE A 274 -11.14 -3.59 -16.46
CA ILE A 274 -11.82 -4.08 -17.66
C ILE A 274 -13.00 -4.99 -17.29
N GLU A 275 -12.84 -5.90 -16.33
CA GLU A 275 -13.93 -6.75 -15.82
C GLU A 275 -15.06 -5.92 -15.19
N GLU A 276 -14.71 -4.89 -14.42
CA GLU A 276 -15.67 -3.95 -13.82
C GLU A 276 -16.44 -3.16 -14.89
N TRP A 277 -15.75 -2.61 -15.89
CA TRP A 277 -16.38 -1.86 -16.98
C TRP A 277 -17.24 -2.76 -17.89
N THR A 278 -16.82 -3.99 -18.17
CA THR A 278 -17.60 -4.96 -18.95
C THR A 278 -18.92 -5.27 -18.27
N ARG A 279 -18.89 -5.52 -16.96
CA ARG A 279 -20.09 -5.76 -16.17
C ARG A 279 -21.02 -4.55 -16.12
N ALA A 280 -20.47 -3.35 -15.96
CA ALA A 280 -21.27 -2.12 -16.01
C ALA A 280 -21.96 -1.93 -17.38
N GLU A 281 -21.29 -2.26 -18.48
CA GLU A 281 -21.90 -2.27 -19.82
C GLU A 281 -23.04 -3.29 -19.93
N GLU A 282 -22.82 -4.52 -19.46
CA GLU A 282 -23.85 -5.59 -19.46
C GLU A 282 -25.09 -5.23 -18.63
N GLU A 283 -24.91 -4.46 -17.55
CA GLU A 283 -25.97 -3.96 -16.67
C GLU A 283 -26.64 -2.67 -17.21
N GLY A 284 -26.13 -2.12 -18.32
CA GLY A 284 -26.67 -0.90 -18.96
C GLY A 284 -26.26 0.41 -18.30
N GLU A 285 -25.25 0.38 -17.43
CA GLU A 285 -24.69 1.54 -16.71
C GLU A 285 -23.37 2.05 -17.32
N GLY A 286 -22.76 1.27 -18.22
CA GLY A 286 -21.49 1.58 -18.88
C GLY A 286 -21.60 2.28 -20.24
N GLU A 287 -20.46 2.78 -20.73
CA GLU A 287 -20.33 3.33 -22.08
C GLU A 287 -20.37 2.19 -23.12
N GLN A 288 -21.09 2.39 -24.23
CA GLN A 288 -21.15 1.40 -25.31
C GLN A 288 -19.93 1.51 -26.23
N ASP A 289 -19.50 0.39 -26.81
CA ASP A 289 -18.43 0.32 -27.83
C ASP A 289 -17.05 0.83 -27.36
N TRP A 290 -16.80 0.80 -26.04
CA TRP A 290 -15.52 1.19 -25.45
C TRP A 290 -14.38 0.26 -25.88
N VAL A 291 -13.15 0.78 -25.82
CA VAL A 291 -11.93 0.02 -26.15
C VAL A 291 -11.11 -0.17 -24.89
N PRO A 292 -10.87 -1.42 -24.44
CA PRO A 292 -10.20 -1.67 -23.17
C PRO A 292 -8.85 -0.99 -22.97
N GLU A 293 -8.02 -0.98 -24.02
CA GLU A 293 -6.73 -0.31 -24.00
C GLU A 293 -6.86 1.22 -23.89
N VAL A 294 -7.84 1.80 -24.59
CA VAL A 294 -8.09 3.25 -24.57
C VAL A 294 -8.58 3.66 -23.19
N GLU A 295 -9.56 2.94 -22.65
CA GLU A 295 -10.18 3.28 -21.38
C GLU A 295 -9.22 3.14 -20.21
N TYR A 296 -8.33 2.15 -20.28
CA TYR A 296 -7.20 2.05 -19.37
C TYR A 296 -6.30 3.29 -19.41
N TRP A 297 -5.89 3.76 -20.59
CA TRP A 297 -5.03 4.94 -20.71
C TRP A 297 -5.76 6.25 -20.37
N VAL A 298 -7.07 6.33 -20.59
CA VAL A 298 -7.93 7.42 -20.10
C VAL A 298 -7.91 7.44 -18.57
N SER A 299 -8.01 6.28 -17.92
CA SER A 299 -7.90 6.16 -16.46
C SER A 299 -6.52 6.54 -15.94
N VAL A 300 -5.44 6.08 -16.60
CA VAL A 300 -4.06 6.48 -16.28
C VAL A 300 -3.89 8.00 -16.36
N ARG A 301 -4.43 8.64 -17.41
CA ARG A 301 -4.43 10.09 -17.56
C ARG A 301 -5.20 10.77 -16.42
N GLY A 302 -6.35 10.24 -16.02
CA GLY A 302 -7.16 10.79 -14.92
C GLY A 302 -6.43 10.74 -13.57
N CYS A 303 -5.71 9.66 -13.28
CA CYS A 303 -4.94 9.52 -12.04
C CYS A 303 -3.59 10.27 -12.06
N ASP A 304 -3.03 10.52 -13.25
CA ASP A 304 -1.79 11.25 -13.50
C ASP A 304 -0.66 10.91 -12.50
N ASN A 305 -0.29 9.63 -12.39
CA ASN A 305 0.73 9.17 -11.44
C ASN A 305 2.07 9.91 -11.63
N SER A 306 2.45 10.18 -12.88
CA SER A 306 3.63 10.98 -13.21
C SER A 306 3.52 12.42 -12.69
N GLY A 307 2.40 13.11 -12.91
CA GLY A 307 2.14 14.45 -12.38
C GLY A 307 2.05 14.49 -10.85
N ALA A 308 1.44 13.46 -10.23
CA ALA A 308 1.33 13.32 -8.78
C ALA A 308 2.69 13.32 -8.08
N ILE A 309 3.76 12.91 -8.78
CA ILE A 309 5.15 13.04 -8.31
C ILE A 309 5.77 14.35 -8.82
N GLY A 310 5.89 14.49 -10.14
CA GLY A 310 6.71 15.53 -10.77
C GLY A 310 6.18 16.94 -10.53
N ALA A 311 4.88 17.16 -10.66
CA ALA A 311 4.28 18.48 -10.50
C ALA A 311 4.31 18.91 -9.03
N VAL A 312 4.01 17.98 -8.13
CA VAL A 312 4.08 18.19 -6.67
C VAL A 312 5.50 18.56 -6.25
N MET A 313 6.51 17.82 -6.70
CA MET A 313 7.92 18.13 -6.40
C MET A 313 8.36 19.46 -7.01
N THR A 314 7.97 19.75 -8.24
CA THR A 314 8.29 21.02 -8.91
C THR A 314 7.76 22.21 -8.11
N THR A 315 6.49 22.18 -7.70
CA THR A 315 5.88 23.24 -6.90
C THR A 315 6.55 23.35 -5.52
N ARG A 316 6.84 22.22 -4.88
CA ARG A 316 7.46 22.18 -3.55
C ARG A 316 8.86 22.78 -3.54
N VAL A 317 9.74 22.30 -4.43
CA VAL A 317 11.13 22.76 -4.55
C VAL A 317 11.19 24.23 -4.95
N LEU A 318 10.31 24.68 -5.85
CA LEU A 318 10.22 26.09 -6.22
C LEU A 318 9.84 26.96 -5.02
N ARG A 319 8.84 26.54 -4.24
CA ARG A 319 8.37 27.30 -3.07
C ARG A 319 9.42 27.36 -1.95
N GLU A 320 10.12 26.26 -1.70
CA GLU A 320 11.02 26.13 -0.55
C GLU A 320 12.42 26.64 -0.83
N ASN A 321 12.88 26.60 -2.10
CA ASN A 321 14.27 26.90 -2.45
C ASN A 321 14.41 27.86 -3.64
N GLY A 322 13.31 28.28 -4.28
CA GLY A 322 13.35 29.13 -5.47
C GLY A 322 13.84 28.41 -6.74
N TRP A 323 14.00 27.08 -6.69
CA TRP A 323 14.52 26.31 -7.81
C TRP A 323 13.41 25.66 -8.62
N LYS A 324 13.40 25.88 -9.93
CA LYS A 324 12.43 25.25 -10.84
C LYS A 324 13.02 23.95 -11.40
N LEU A 325 12.34 22.84 -11.16
CA LEU A 325 12.69 21.56 -11.78
C LEU A 325 12.29 21.54 -13.26
N ASP A 326 13.12 20.90 -14.08
CA ASP A 326 12.85 20.63 -15.48
C ASP A 326 12.43 19.15 -15.62
N ILE A 327 11.12 18.92 -15.70
CA ILE A 327 10.51 17.59 -15.70
C ILE A 327 9.72 17.41 -17.00
N ARG A 328 9.93 16.26 -17.64
CA ARG A 328 9.21 15.81 -18.82
C ARG A 328 8.18 14.78 -18.40
N TYR A 329 6.94 14.99 -18.81
CA TYR A 329 5.84 14.09 -18.53
C TYR A 329 5.54 13.20 -19.74
N PRO A 330 5.06 11.97 -19.53
CA PRO A 330 4.52 11.14 -20.61
C PRO A 330 3.37 11.86 -21.33
N ASP A 331 3.32 11.69 -22.65
CA ASP A 331 2.25 12.24 -23.48
C ASP A 331 1.09 11.22 -23.55
N CYS A 332 0.25 11.20 -22.52
CA CYS A 332 -0.86 10.26 -22.43
C CYS A 332 -1.88 10.44 -23.57
N GLU A 333 -2.08 11.66 -24.08
CA GLU A 333 -2.97 11.90 -25.23
C GLU A 333 -2.44 11.18 -26.47
N ARG A 334 -1.14 11.35 -26.76
CA ARG A 334 -0.52 10.67 -27.90
C ARG A 334 -0.62 9.15 -27.77
N MET A 335 -0.47 8.60 -26.56
CA MET A 335 -0.62 7.16 -26.34
C MET A 335 -2.05 6.69 -26.58
N ILE A 336 -3.05 7.45 -26.13
CA ILE A 336 -4.47 7.17 -26.40
C ILE A 336 -4.74 7.19 -27.91
N ASP A 337 -4.22 8.20 -28.61
CA ASP A 337 -4.39 8.35 -30.06
C ASP A 337 -3.68 7.24 -30.86
N GLU A 338 -2.47 6.85 -30.45
CA GLU A 338 -1.74 5.72 -31.04
C GLU A 338 -2.53 4.41 -30.90
N VAL A 339 -3.10 4.15 -29.72
CA VAL A 339 -3.94 2.97 -29.47
C VAL A 339 -5.20 2.99 -30.33
N ARG A 340 -5.84 4.16 -30.49
CA ARG A 340 -7.00 4.34 -31.39
C ARG A 340 -6.62 4.08 -32.85
N ALA A 341 -5.48 4.59 -33.30
CA ALA A 341 -5.02 4.48 -34.68
C ALA A 341 -4.69 3.03 -35.11
N VAL A 342 -4.05 2.24 -34.23
CA VAL A 342 -3.72 0.82 -34.50
C VAL A 342 -4.96 -0.04 -34.80
N ARG A 343 -6.15 0.40 -34.35
CA ARG A 343 -7.42 -0.29 -34.63
C ARG A 343 -8.04 0.09 -35.98
N LEU A 344 -7.81 1.28 -36.52
CA LEU A 344 -8.37 1.68 -37.82
C LEU A 344 -7.71 0.93 -39.00
N ASP A 345 -6.54 0.34 -38.77
CA ASP A 345 -5.77 -0.43 -39.76
C ASP A 345 -5.96 -1.97 -39.64
N ARG A 346 -6.88 -2.44 -38.77
CA ARG A 346 -7.28 -3.86 -38.64
C ARG A 346 -8.76 -4.03 -38.94
#